data_AF-A0A4Y9J2T8-F1
#
_entry.id   AF-A0A4Y9J2T8-F1
#
_cell.length_a   1.000
_cell.length_b   1.000
_cell.length_c   1.000
_cell.angle_alpha   90.00
_cell.angle_beta   90.00
_cell.angle_gamma   90.00
#
_symmetry.space_group_name_H-M   'P 1'
#
loop_
_entity.id
_entity.type
_entity.pdbx_description
1 polymer ?
#
loop_
_entity_poly.entity_id
_entity_poly.type
_entity_poly.pdbx_seq_one_letter_code
_entity_poly.pdbx_strand_id
1 'polypeptide(L)' 'MESKVILPLTVCEDDVIGYIASRYSSSPVEIITRYMEQEGIIPGNDIRSCRLEDNEMAILRDLGLRPSSVEFVTNQ' A
#
# COMPACT_ATOMS: atom_id res chain seq x y z
N MET A 1 1.29 -17.32 -9.35
CA MET A 1 0.67 -16.07 -9.83
C MET A 1 1.44 -14.92 -9.22
N GLU A 2 2.15 -14.12 -10.03
CA GLU A 2 2.73 -12.86 -9.59
C GLU A 2 1.71 -11.75 -9.88
N SER A 3 1.17 -11.13 -8.84
CA SER A 3 0.32 -9.94 -8.97
C SER A 3 1.22 -8.72 -8.89
N LYS A 4 1.28 -7.93 -9.96
CA LYS A 4 2.07 -6.70 -9.99
C LYS A 4 1.14 -5.51 -9.86
N VAL A 5 1.26 -4.78 -8.75
CA VAL A 5 0.53 -3.52 -8.57
C VAL A 5 1.38 -2.38 -9.12
N ILE A 6 0.84 -1.63 -10.08
CA ILE A 6 1.49 -0.45 -10.65
C ILE A 6 0.88 0.79 -10.01
N LEU A 7 1.69 1.58 -9.34
CA LEU A 7 1.29 2.85 -8.75
C LEU A 7 2.06 4.01 -9.36
N PRO A 8 1.45 5.20 -9.45
CA PRO A 8 2.17 6.41 -9.82
C PRO A 8 3.26 6.72 -8.77
N LEU A 9 4.46 7.11 -9.22
CA LEU A 9 5.55 7.56 -8.35
C LEU A 9 5.15 8.72 -7.43
N THR A 10 4.23 9.58 -7.90
CA THR A 10 3.70 10.72 -7.16
C THR A 10 3.03 10.32 -5.85
N VAL A 11 2.57 9.08 -5.73
CA VAL A 11 2.00 8.54 -4.49
C VAL A 11 3.10 8.34 -3.45
N CYS A 12 4.27 7.84 -3.84
CA CYS A 12 5.40 7.67 -2.92
C CYS A 12 6.01 8.99 -2.46
N GLU A 13 5.75 10.08 -3.19
CA GLU A 13 6.20 11.45 -2.89
C GLU A 13 5.18 12.25 -2.07
N ASP A 14 4.02 11.66 -1.74
CA ASP A 14 2.99 12.32 -0.96
C ASP A 14 3.44 12.56 0.49
N ASP A 15 3.31 13.81 0.97
CA ASP A 15 3.75 14.23 2.30
C ASP A 15 3.07 13.44 3.42
N VAL A 16 1.82 13.03 3.23
CA VAL A 16 1.06 12.25 4.21
C VAL A 16 1.61 10.84 4.30
N ILE A 17 1.96 10.23 3.17
CA ILE A 17 2.60 8.91 3.15
C ILE A 17 4.00 9.00 3.77
N GLY A 18 4.75 10.07 3.47
CA GLY A 18 6.05 10.34 4.11
C GLY A 18 5.93 10.48 5.63
N TYR A 19 4.90 11.18 6.11
CA TYR A 19 4.62 11.33 7.54
C TYR A 19 4.30 9.98 8.22
N ILE A 20 3.42 9.18 7.62
CA ILE A 20 3.06 7.85 8.15
C ILE A 20 4.29 6.92 8.12
N ALA A 21 5.08 6.96 7.04
CA ALA A 21 6.32 6.19 6.92
C ALA A 21 7.32 6.53 8.04
N SER A 22 7.48 7.83 8.33
CA SER A 22 8.31 8.31 9.44
C SER A 22 7.82 7.80 10.79
N ARG A 23 6.50 7.84 11.05
CA ARG A 23 5.89 7.34 12.30
C ARG A 23 6.22 5.87 12.57
N TYR A 24 6.27 5.05 11.52
CA TYR A 24 6.55 3.62 11.61
C TYR A 24 8.02 3.24 11.39
N SER A 25 8.92 4.23 11.23
CA SER A 25 10.31 3.98 10.83
C SER A 25 10.43 3.07 9.60
N SER A 26 9.49 3.23 8.66
CA SER A 26 9.37 2.44 7.43
C SER A 26 9.54 3.33 6.21
N SER A 27 9.57 2.73 5.01
CA SER A 27 9.55 3.48 3.75
C SER A 27 8.10 3.73 3.27
N PRO A 28 7.85 4.80 2.49
CA PRO A 28 6.55 5.04 1.85
C PRO A 28 6.01 3.83 1.09
N VAL A 29 6.90 3.13 0.37
CA VAL A 29 6.57 1.90 -0.36
C VAL A 29 6.05 0.82 0.58
N GLU A 30 6.66 0.68 1.76
CA GLU A 30 6.24 -0.31 2.74
C GLU A 30 4.89 0.03 3.37
N ILE A 31 4.61 1.31 3.63
CA ILE A 31 3.29 1.78 4.09
C ILE A 31 2.20 1.47 3.07
N ILE A 32 2.45 1.82 1.81
CA ILE A 32 1.54 1.54 0.70
C ILE A 32 1.30 0.03 0.56
N THR A 33 2.36 -0.77 0.68
CA THR A 33 2.25 -2.23 0.59
C THR A 33 1.41 -2.77 1.74
N ARG A 34 1.64 -2.31 2.98
CA ARG A 34 0.83 -2.71 4.16
C ARG A 34 -0.62 -2.33 4.00
N TYR A 35 -0.90 -1.12 3.51
CA TYR A 35 -2.25 -0.68 3.19
C TYR A 35 -2.94 -1.64 2.21
N MET A 36 -2.24 -2.03 1.12
CA MET A 36 -2.79 -2.97 0.15
C MET A 36 -3.00 -4.38 0.72
N GLU A 37 -2.13 -4.84 1.61
CA GLU A 37 -2.31 -6.11 2.32
C GLU A 37 -3.55 -6.05 3.24
N GLN A 38 -3.74 -4.95 3.96
CA GLN A 38 -4.89 -4.77 4.87
C GLN A 38 -6.22 -4.55 4.15
N GLU A 39 -6.22 -3.88 2.99
CA GLU A 39 -7.38 -3.79 2.10
C GLU A 39 -7.71 -5.13 1.43
N GLY A 40 -6.83 -6.14 1.54
CA GLY A 40 -6.99 -7.44 0.89
C GLY A 40 -6.74 -7.40 -0.63
N ILE A 41 -6.06 -6.36 -1.12
CA ILE A 41 -5.72 -6.19 -2.55
C ILE A 41 -4.58 -7.13 -2.93
N ILE A 42 -3.57 -7.27 -2.07
CA ILE A 42 -2.47 -8.22 -2.24
C ILE A 42 -2.45 -9.21 -1.09
N PRO A 43 -1.96 -10.45 -1.31
CA PRO A 43 -1.80 -11.41 -0.24
C PRO A 43 -0.87 -10.84 0.83
N GLY A 44 -1.41 -10.68 2.04
CA GLY A 44 -0.68 -10.22 3.20
C GLY A 44 0.37 -11.23 3.65
N ASN A 45 1.56 -10.74 3.95
CA ASN A 45 2.53 -11.53 4.69
C ASN A 45 2.35 -11.26 6.19
N ASP A 46 1.85 -12.24 6.95
CA ASP A 46 1.57 -12.16 8.40
C ASP A 46 2.83 -11.83 9.25
N ILE A 47 3.99 -11.77 8.61
CA ILE A 47 5.30 -11.52 9.21
C ILE A 47 5.56 -10.01 9.41
N ARG A 48 4.78 -9.11 8.79
CA ARG A 48 4.99 -7.66 8.98
C ARG A 48 4.47 -7.20 10.34
N SER A 49 5.38 -6.85 11.24
CA SER A 49 5.11 -6.48 12.64
C SER A 49 4.33 -5.18 12.86
N CYS A 50 3.92 -4.48 11.81
CA CYS A 50 3.23 -3.20 11.93
C CYS A 50 1.97 -3.19 11.06
N ARG A 51 0.85 -2.93 11.73
CA ARG A 51 -0.46 -2.71 11.13
C ARG A 51 -0.77 -1.23 11.19
N LEU A 52 -1.30 -0.69 10.09
CA LEU A 52 -1.85 0.66 10.05
C LEU A 52 -3.11 0.72 10.91
N GLU A 53 -3.32 1.85 11.56
CA GLU A 53 -4.52 2.14 12.36
C GLU A 53 -5.69 2.56 11.46
N ASP A 54 -6.92 2.43 11.94
CA ASP A 54 -8.13 2.71 11.15
C ASP A 54 -8.17 4.15 10.58
N ASN A 55 -7.66 5.13 11.32
CA ASN A 55 -7.55 6.52 10.88
C ASN A 55 -6.54 6.68 9.73
N GLU A 56 -5.41 5.98 9.79
CA GLU A 56 -4.39 6.01 8.73
C GLU A 56 -4.90 5.31 7.48
N MET A 57 -5.61 4.19 7.65
CA MET A 57 -6.31 3.50 6.57
C MET A 57 -7.36 4.39 5.91
N ALA A 58 -8.13 5.16 6.69
CA ALA A 58 -9.12 6.10 6.15
C ALA A 58 -8.46 7.22 5.33
N ILE A 59 -7.33 7.76 5.81
CA ILE A 59 -6.56 8.79 5.10
C ILE A 59 -6.02 8.24 3.77
N LEU A 60 -5.42 7.04 3.79
CA LEU A 60 -4.87 6.41 2.58
C LEU A 60 -5.97 6.08 1.55
N ARG A 61 -7.17 5.70 2.00
CA ARG A 61 -8.34 5.54 1.13
C ARG A 61 -8.76 6.85 0.48
N ASP A 62 -8.73 7.95 1.22
CA ASP A 62 -9.12 9.28 0.73
C ASP A 62 -8.10 9.87 -0.26
N LEU A 63 -6.81 9.54 -0.08
CA LEU A 63 -5.74 9.83 -1.05
C LEU A 63 -5.92 9.11 -2.40
N GLY A 64 -6.94 8.27 -2.54
CA GLY A 64 -7.22 7.60 -3.81
C GLY A 64 -6.21 6.50 -4.13
N LEU A 65 -5.56 5.91 -3.11
CA LEU A 65 -4.83 4.65 -3.21
C LEU A 65 -5.82 3.51 -3.51
N ARG A 66 -6.36 3.52 -4.72
CA ARG A 66 -7.09 2.42 -5.31
C ARG A 66 -6.24 1.89 -6.44
N PRO A 67 -6.09 0.56 -6.57
CA PRO A 67 -5.49 -0.01 -7.76
C PRO A 67 -6.31 0.46 -8.96
N SER A 68 -5.72 1.28 -9.82
CA SER A 68 -6.38 1.78 -11.03
C SER A 68 -6.53 0.68 -12.08
N SER A 69 -5.74 -0.39 -11.99
CA SER A 69 -5.92 -1.63 -12.74
C SER A 69 -5.26 -2.79 -12.00
N VAL A 70 -5.97 -3.90 -11.84
CA VAL A 70 -5.39 -5.19 -11.44
C VAL A 70 -5.27 -6.01 -12.72
N GLU A 71 -4.07 -6.07 -13.29
CA GLU A 71 -3.82 -6.91 -14.47
C GLU A 71 -3.43 -8.32 -14.04
N PHE A 72 -4.25 -9.30 -14.42
CA PHE A 72 -3.95 -10.72 -14.24
C PHE A 72 -3.16 -11.21 -15.44
N VAL A 73 -1.88 -11.56 -15.25
CA VAL A 73 -1.06 -12.16 -16.31
C VAL A 73 -1.13 -13.69 -16.18
N THR A 74 -1.81 -14.36 -17.11
CA THR A 74 -1.75 -15.83 -17.25
C THR A 74 -0.46 -16.21 -17.95
N ASN A 75 0.52 -16.72 -17.19
CA ASN A 75 1.65 -17.45 -17.79
C ASN A 75 1.12 -18.79 -18.30
N GLN A 76 1.10 -18.95 -19.64
CA GLN A 76 0.91 -20.23 -20.32
C GLN A 76 2.17 -21.07 -20.30
#